data_AF-A0AAX4MNE9-F1
#
_entry.id   AF-A0AAX4MNE9-F1
#
_cell.length_a   1.000
_cell.length_b   1.000
_cell.length_c   1.000
_cell.angle_alpha   90.00
_cell.angle_beta   90.00
_cell.angle_gamma   90.00
#
_symmetry.space_group_name_H-M   'P 1'
#
loop_
_entity.id
_entity.type
_entity.pdbx_description
1 polymer ?
#
loop_
_entity_poly.entity_id
_entity_poly.type
_entity_poly.pdbx_seq_one_letter_code
_entity_poly.pdbx_strand_id
1 'polypeptide(L)'
;MPSTGGTDGAPYHLTIYADGAEVPAAEIDHTILFSHVAGRFRRVKGLAGQSVTASSATAMLHAVASRSGQVVHGPGPLGLVGGYPIRVSPTGFLVDLPPGLTLDEAIDINRRCQRYDGIESVDDDGTIRMTEASSKIMREVIGYDCRPYRPEECEERAEELASRLAEYARRLGISDLVVA
;
A
#
# COMPACT_ATOMS: atom_id res chain seq x y z
N MET A 1 -5.51 0.82 3.22
CA MET A 1 -6.82 1.52 3.35
C MET A 1 -6.93 2.13 4.74
N PRO A 2 -7.34 3.40 4.84
CA PRO A 2 -7.55 4.07 6.12
C PRO A 2 -8.62 3.30 6.90
N SER A 3 -8.27 2.77 8.07
CA SER A 3 -9.22 2.10 8.96
C SER A 3 -10.20 3.08 9.65
N THR A 4 -10.05 4.37 9.36
CA THR A 4 -10.79 5.51 9.91
C THR A 4 -12.10 5.78 9.19
N GLY A 5 -12.31 5.21 7.99
CA GLY A 5 -13.57 5.37 7.25
C GLY A 5 -13.66 6.67 6.45
N GLY A 6 -12.52 7.29 6.17
CA GLY A 6 -12.36 8.43 5.25
C GLY A 6 -11.03 8.34 4.52
N THR A 7 -10.67 9.36 3.75
CA THR A 7 -9.35 9.42 3.08
C THR A 7 -8.31 10.19 3.88
N ASP A 8 -8.72 10.89 4.95
CA ASP A 8 -7.87 11.74 5.78
C ASP A 8 -7.04 12.75 4.95
N GLY A 9 -7.59 13.18 3.81
CA GLY A 9 -6.98 14.12 2.87
C GLY A 9 -6.13 13.47 1.77
N ALA A 10 -5.89 12.16 1.83
CA ALA A 10 -5.16 11.45 0.78
C ALA A 10 -5.89 11.57 -0.57
N PRO A 11 -5.19 11.89 -1.66
CA PRO A 11 -5.80 11.96 -2.98
C PRO A 11 -6.19 10.56 -3.46
N TYR A 12 -7.24 10.48 -4.27
CA TYR A 12 -7.69 9.22 -4.85
C TYR A 12 -8.45 9.48 -6.14
N HIS A 13 -8.49 8.45 -6.99
CA HIS A 13 -9.41 8.33 -8.10
C HIS A 13 -10.34 7.15 -7.80
N LEU A 14 -11.62 7.28 -8.13
CA LEU A 14 -12.61 6.24 -7.91
C LEU A 14 -13.48 6.08 -9.15
N THR A 15 -13.47 4.88 -9.72
CA THR A 15 -14.41 4.44 -10.74
C THR A 15 -15.04 3.14 -10.25
N ILE A 16 -16.36 3.05 -10.26
CA ILE A 16 -17.11 1.87 -9.82
C ILE A 16 -17.84 1.28 -11.01
N TYR A 17 -17.76 -0.04 -11.13
CA TYR A 17 -18.53 -0.80 -12.11
C TYR A 17 -19.50 -1.73 -11.39
N ALA A 18 -20.76 -1.73 -11.81
CA ALA A 18 -21.79 -2.68 -11.39
C ALA A 18 -22.30 -3.43 -12.62
N ASP A 19 -22.23 -4.76 -12.59
CA ASP A 19 -22.63 -5.63 -13.71
C ASP A 19 -21.99 -5.25 -15.06
N GLY A 20 -20.75 -4.76 -15.02
CA GLY A 20 -19.97 -4.34 -16.19
C GLY A 20 -20.29 -2.93 -16.71
N ALA A 21 -21.26 -2.23 -16.13
CA ALA A 21 -21.55 -0.84 -16.43
C ALA A 21 -20.91 0.10 -15.39
N GLU A 22 -20.34 1.21 -15.86
CA GLU A 22 -19.84 2.25 -14.96
C GLU A 22 -20.99 2.92 -14.21
N VAL A 23 -20.86 3.03 -12.90
CA VAL A 23 -21.81 3.75 -12.05
C VAL A 23 -21.47 5.24 -12.11
N PRO A 24 -22.42 6.13 -12.45
CA PRO A 24 -22.16 7.56 -12.52
C PRO A 24 -21.62 8.10 -11.19
N ALA A 25 -20.55 8.89 -11.24
CA ALA A 25 -19.91 9.44 -10.04
C ALA A 25 -20.88 10.25 -9.14
N ALA A 26 -21.87 10.93 -9.74
CA ALA A 26 -22.89 11.68 -9.02
C ALA A 26 -23.80 10.81 -8.14
N GLU A 27 -23.88 9.50 -8.40
CA GLU A 27 -24.67 8.55 -7.62
C GLU A 27 -23.90 7.95 -6.43
N ILE A 28 -22.60 8.26 -6.31
CA ILE A 28 -21.72 7.68 -5.30
C ILE A 28 -21.45 8.72 -4.21
N ASP A 29 -22.05 8.53 -3.03
CA ASP A 29 -21.65 9.26 -1.84
C ASP A 29 -20.36 8.66 -1.27
N HIS A 30 -19.23 9.33 -1.51
CA HIS A 30 -17.92 8.87 -1.07
C HIS A 30 -17.80 8.81 0.46
N THR A 31 -18.47 9.68 1.20
CA THR A 31 -18.46 9.66 2.67
C THR A 31 -19.15 8.41 3.19
N ILE A 32 -20.32 8.07 2.65
CA ILE A 32 -21.01 6.82 3.00
C ILE A 32 -20.16 5.62 2.58
N LEU A 33 -19.61 5.62 1.36
CA LEU A 33 -18.78 4.54 0.84
C LEU A 33 -17.58 4.24 1.76
N PHE A 34 -16.79 5.26 2.10
CA PHE A 34 -15.63 5.09 2.96
C PHE A 34 -16.04 4.73 4.40
N SER A 35 -17.18 5.22 4.91
CA SER A 35 -17.63 4.85 6.27
C SER A 35 -17.78 3.33 6.45
N HIS A 36 -18.09 2.60 5.38
CA HIS A 36 -18.20 1.15 5.44
C HIS A 36 -16.88 0.45 5.76
N VAL A 37 -15.71 1.02 5.43
CA VAL A 37 -14.40 0.40 5.73
C VAL A 37 -14.01 0.53 7.21
N ALA A 38 -14.64 1.45 7.95
CA ALA A 38 -14.54 1.51 9.41
C ALA A 38 -15.63 0.70 10.12
N GLY A 39 -16.79 0.53 9.47
CA GLY A 39 -17.95 -0.20 9.99
C GLY A 39 -18.07 -1.61 9.43
N ARG A 40 -19.03 -1.79 8.50
CA ARG A 40 -19.47 -3.09 7.98
C ARG A 40 -18.33 -3.97 7.43
N PHE A 41 -17.38 -3.36 6.71
CA PHE A 41 -16.26 -4.03 6.06
C PHE A 41 -14.94 -3.75 6.76
N ARG A 42 -14.99 -3.50 8.07
CA ARG A 42 -13.80 -3.28 8.88
C ARG A 42 -12.82 -4.43 8.73
N ARG A 43 -11.57 -4.10 8.41
CA ARG A 43 -10.48 -5.06 8.22
C ARG A 43 -10.33 -5.95 9.45
N VAL A 44 -10.33 -7.26 9.22
CA VAL A 44 -9.96 -8.27 10.22
C VAL A 44 -8.45 -8.17 10.47
N LYS A 45 -8.03 -8.08 11.74
CA LYS A 45 -6.63 -8.00 12.14
C LYS A 45 -6.04 -9.40 12.43
N GLY A 46 -4.73 -9.47 12.58
CA GLY A 46 -4.01 -10.70 12.90
C GLY A 46 -3.97 -11.69 11.72
N LEU A 47 -3.72 -12.96 12.04
CA LEU A 47 -3.52 -14.03 11.04
C LEU A 47 -4.72 -14.19 10.10
N ALA A 48 -5.95 -14.10 10.62
CA ALA A 48 -7.17 -14.19 9.81
C ALA A 48 -7.24 -13.09 8.73
N GLY A 49 -6.72 -11.89 9.03
CA GLY A 49 -6.66 -10.78 8.07
C GLY A 49 -5.68 -11.01 6.93
N GLN A 50 -4.69 -11.89 7.09
CA GLN A 50 -3.69 -12.19 6.06
C GLN A 50 -4.28 -12.92 4.85
N SER A 51 -5.48 -13.51 5.01
CA SER A 51 -6.23 -14.09 3.89
C SER A 51 -6.45 -13.11 2.74
N VAL A 52 -6.70 -11.83 3.02
CA VAL A 52 -6.89 -10.79 1.98
C VAL A 52 -5.61 -10.57 1.20
N THR A 53 -4.47 -10.46 1.90
CA THR A 53 -3.15 -10.34 1.29
C THR A 53 -2.83 -11.55 0.43
N ALA A 54 -3.06 -12.76 0.98
CA ALA A 54 -2.85 -14.01 0.27
C ALA A 54 -3.73 -14.11 -0.99
N SER A 55 -5.02 -13.77 -0.91
CA SER A 55 -5.91 -13.75 -2.07
C SER A 55 -5.46 -12.79 -3.16
N SER A 56 -4.97 -11.59 -2.80
CA SER A 56 -4.42 -10.64 -3.77
C SER A 56 -3.19 -11.21 -4.48
N ALA A 57 -2.26 -11.83 -3.73
CA ALA A 57 -1.08 -12.47 -4.30
C ALA A 57 -1.46 -13.65 -5.20
N THR A 58 -2.39 -14.50 -4.77
CA THR A 58 -2.88 -15.64 -5.57
C THR A 58 -3.57 -15.18 -6.85
N ALA A 59 -4.37 -14.11 -6.82
CA ALA A 59 -4.99 -13.54 -8.03
C ALA A 59 -3.94 -13.11 -9.06
N MET A 60 -2.86 -12.45 -8.62
CA MET A 60 -1.73 -12.10 -9.47
C MET A 60 -1.04 -13.34 -10.05
N LEU A 61 -0.70 -14.32 -9.20
CA LEU A 61 -0.05 -15.55 -9.63
C LEU A 61 -0.89 -16.32 -10.64
N HIS A 62 -2.22 -16.39 -10.43
CA HIS A 62 -3.14 -17.01 -11.36
C HIS A 62 -3.21 -16.27 -12.71
N ALA A 63 -3.25 -14.94 -12.68
CA ALA A 63 -3.24 -14.13 -13.89
C ALA A 63 -1.94 -14.33 -14.69
N VAL A 64 -0.79 -14.38 -14.00
CA VAL A 64 0.53 -14.66 -14.60
C VAL A 64 0.64 -16.07 -15.15
N ALA A 65 0.08 -17.06 -14.45
CA ALA A 65 0.09 -18.46 -14.88
C ALA A 65 -0.82 -18.68 -16.10
N SER A 66 -2.02 -18.09 -16.10
CA SER A 66 -2.98 -18.26 -17.19
C SER A 66 -2.68 -17.39 -18.41
N ARG A 67 -2.09 -16.21 -18.21
CA ARG A 67 -1.82 -15.19 -19.24
C ARG A 67 -3.02 -14.87 -20.14
N SER A 68 -4.22 -14.93 -19.56
CA SER A 68 -5.49 -14.90 -20.30
C SER A 68 -6.07 -13.49 -20.49
N GLY A 69 -5.30 -12.44 -20.21
CA GLY A 69 -5.76 -11.05 -20.32
C GLY A 69 -6.55 -10.55 -19.11
N GLN A 70 -6.50 -11.26 -17.99
CA GLN A 70 -7.14 -10.86 -16.73
C GLN A 70 -6.56 -9.53 -16.20
N VAL A 71 -7.42 -8.69 -15.64
CA VAL A 71 -7.03 -7.46 -14.95
C VAL A 71 -6.99 -7.74 -13.45
N VAL A 72 -5.86 -7.46 -12.82
CA VAL A 72 -5.61 -7.68 -11.38
C VAL A 72 -4.89 -6.48 -10.79
N HIS A 73 -4.93 -6.33 -9.46
CA HIS A 73 -4.14 -5.30 -8.79
C HIS A 73 -2.68 -5.73 -8.65
N GLY A 74 -1.75 -4.93 -9.17
CA GLY A 74 -0.31 -5.18 -9.09
C GLY A 74 0.43 -4.05 -8.36
N PRO A 75 1.30 -4.39 -7.39
CA PRO A 75 2.20 -3.42 -6.78
C PRO A 75 3.39 -3.13 -7.70
N GLY A 76 3.71 -1.85 -7.85
CA GLY A 76 4.85 -1.31 -8.59
C GLY A 76 5.16 -1.92 -9.96
N PRO A 77 4.16 -2.12 -10.85
CA PRO A 77 4.41 -2.65 -12.17
C PRO A 77 5.38 -1.74 -12.92
N LEU A 78 6.34 -2.33 -13.64
CA LEU A 78 7.33 -1.60 -14.45
C LEU A 78 8.17 -0.58 -13.64
N GLY A 79 8.33 -0.78 -12.33
CA GLY A 79 9.09 0.12 -11.46
C GLY A 79 8.33 1.37 -11.00
N LEU A 80 7.02 1.45 -11.25
CA LEU A 80 6.19 2.57 -10.80
C LEU A 80 6.00 2.54 -9.28
N VAL A 81 5.81 3.71 -8.68
CA VAL A 81 5.41 3.84 -7.27
C VAL A 81 3.94 3.49 -7.11
N GLY A 82 3.60 2.74 -6.07
CA GLY A 82 2.22 2.45 -5.67
C GLY A 82 1.63 1.21 -6.33
N GLY A 83 0.30 1.17 -6.47
CA GLY A 83 -0.42 0.01 -7.00
C GLY A 83 -1.36 0.40 -8.14
N TYR A 84 -1.51 -0.49 -9.11
CA TYR A 84 -2.25 -0.22 -10.34
C TYR A 84 -3.12 -1.42 -10.73
N PRO A 85 -4.27 -1.21 -11.40
CA PRO A 85 -4.86 -2.25 -12.21
C PRO A 85 -3.90 -2.59 -13.36
N ILE A 86 -3.56 -3.87 -13.50
CA ILE A 86 -2.70 -4.37 -14.56
C ILE A 86 -3.38 -5.48 -15.33
N ARG A 87 -3.28 -5.43 -16.65
CA ARG A 87 -3.68 -6.51 -17.55
C ARG A 87 -2.51 -7.44 -17.77
N VAL A 88 -2.71 -8.72 -17.47
CA VAL A 88 -1.71 -9.77 -17.64
C VAL A 88 -1.97 -10.51 -18.95
N SER A 89 -1.09 -10.32 -19.93
CA SER A 89 -1.21 -10.89 -21.27
C SER A 89 -0.08 -11.90 -21.57
N PRO A 90 -0.18 -12.69 -22.65
CA PRO A 90 0.91 -13.58 -23.07
C PRO A 90 2.23 -12.86 -23.35
N THR A 91 2.18 -11.57 -23.69
CA THR A 91 3.33 -10.74 -24.07
C THR A 91 3.83 -9.83 -22.95
N GLY A 92 3.21 -9.85 -21.77
CA GLY A 92 3.64 -9.05 -20.61
C GLY A 92 2.51 -8.35 -19.88
N PHE A 93 2.88 -7.31 -19.13
CA PHE A 93 1.99 -6.52 -18.28
C PHE A 93 1.71 -5.15 -18.91
N LEU A 94 0.47 -4.70 -18.81
CA LEU A 94 0.07 -3.35 -19.19
C LEU A 94 -0.71 -2.73 -18.03
N VAL A 95 -0.41 -1.47 -17.71
CA VAL A 95 -1.23 -0.71 -16.77
C VAL A 95 -2.57 -0.40 -17.46
N ASP A 96 -3.67 -0.80 -16.83
CA ASP A 96 -5.02 -0.82 -17.43
C ASP A 96 -5.98 0.04 -16.60
N LEU A 97 -5.85 1.36 -16.74
CA LEU A 97 -6.57 2.35 -15.96
C LEU A 97 -8.02 2.52 -16.44
N PRO A 98 -8.94 2.89 -15.54
CA PRO A 98 -10.29 3.27 -15.95
C PRO A 98 -10.27 4.48 -16.89
N PRO A 99 -11.32 4.66 -17.73
CA PRO A 99 -11.49 5.87 -18.52
C PRO A 99 -11.42 7.12 -17.64
N GLY A 100 -10.80 8.17 -18.16
CA GLY A 100 -10.67 9.45 -17.46
C GLY A 100 -9.56 9.53 -16.41
N LEU A 101 -8.74 8.48 -16.26
CA LEU A 101 -7.51 8.53 -15.46
C LEU A 101 -6.30 8.24 -16.35
N THR A 102 -5.42 9.24 -16.49
CA THR A 102 -4.15 9.09 -17.20
C THR A 102 -3.10 8.40 -16.32
N LEU A 103 -2.06 7.85 -16.96
CA LEU A 103 -0.94 7.25 -16.23
C LEU A 103 -0.22 8.26 -15.32
N ASP A 104 -0.01 9.48 -15.80
CA ASP A 104 0.67 10.53 -15.03
C ASP A 104 -0.14 10.94 -13.79
N GLU A 105 -1.47 11.06 -13.92
CA GLU A 105 -2.36 11.31 -12.77
C GLU A 105 -2.33 10.16 -11.76
N ALA A 106 -2.36 8.91 -12.23
CA ALA A 106 -2.25 7.74 -11.36
C ALA A 106 -0.90 7.70 -10.61
N ILE A 107 0.19 8.08 -11.27
CA ILE A 107 1.52 8.20 -10.66
C ILE A 107 1.53 9.32 -9.62
N ASP A 108 0.96 10.50 -9.92
CA ASP A 108 0.87 11.62 -8.96
C ASP A 108 0.08 11.22 -7.71
N ILE A 109 -1.08 10.57 -7.89
CA ILE A 109 -1.89 10.06 -6.77
C ILE A 109 -1.05 9.12 -5.91
N ASN A 110 -0.39 8.12 -6.49
CA ASN A 110 0.42 7.16 -5.74
C ASN A 110 1.60 7.85 -5.01
N ARG A 111 2.31 8.78 -5.66
CA ARG A 111 3.43 9.54 -5.05
C ARG A 111 2.96 10.43 -3.91
N ARG A 112 1.77 11.03 -3.99
CA ARG A 112 1.21 11.83 -2.91
C ARG A 112 0.71 10.95 -1.76
N CYS A 113 0.12 9.80 -2.08
CA CYS A 113 -0.35 8.82 -1.09
C CYS A 113 0.79 8.21 -0.28
N GLN A 114 1.97 7.95 -0.86
CA GLN A 114 3.09 7.33 -0.13
C GLN A 114 3.52 8.15 1.10
N ARG A 115 3.29 9.48 1.10
CA ARG A 115 3.55 10.35 2.27
C ARG A 115 2.67 10.04 3.47
N TYR A 116 1.47 9.51 3.24
CA TYR A 116 0.57 9.02 4.29
C TYR A 116 1.08 7.71 4.90
N ASP A 117 1.91 6.97 4.17
CA ASP A 117 2.66 5.80 4.66
C ASP A 117 4.02 6.20 5.27
N GLY A 118 4.30 7.51 5.38
CA GLY A 118 5.54 8.03 5.95
C GLY A 118 6.71 8.10 4.99
N ILE A 119 6.52 7.80 3.70
CA ILE A 119 7.54 7.87 2.65
C ILE A 119 7.48 9.25 1.97
N GLU A 120 8.57 9.99 1.97
CA GLU A 120 8.67 11.28 1.29
C GLU A 120 8.84 11.10 -0.22
N SER A 121 9.80 10.26 -0.62
CA SER A 121 10.11 9.95 -2.02
C SER A 121 10.68 8.55 -2.18
N VAL A 122 10.57 8.04 -3.41
CA VAL A 122 11.33 6.90 -3.91
C VAL A 122 12.08 7.41 -5.13
N ASP A 123 13.40 7.38 -5.06
CA ASP A 123 14.28 7.85 -6.14
C ASP A 123 14.33 6.82 -7.27
N ASP A 124 14.81 7.20 -8.47
CA ASP A 124 14.81 6.34 -9.67
C ASP A 124 15.59 5.03 -9.50
N ASP A 125 16.55 5.00 -8.56
CA ASP A 125 17.36 3.84 -8.22
C ASP A 125 16.75 2.97 -7.10
N GLY A 126 15.51 3.29 -6.69
CA GLY A 126 14.77 2.62 -5.63
C GLY A 126 15.06 3.13 -4.22
N THR A 127 15.92 4.14 -4.03
CA THR A 127 16.23 4.67 -2.70
C THR A 127 14.98 5.28 -2.06
N ILE A 128 14.63 4.79 -0.86
CA ILE A 128 13.48 5.25 -0.09
C ILE A 128 13.93 6.38 0.85
N ARG A 129 13.17 7.48 0.88
CA ARG A 129 13.35 8.58 1.82
C ARG A 129 12.12 8.69 2.71
N MET A 130 12.31 8.66 4.02
CA MET A 130 11.22 8.80 4.97
C MET A 130 10.92 10.28 5.25
N THR A 131 9.65 10.59 5.49
CA THR A 131 9.21 11.93 5.93
C THR A 131 9.86 12.31 7.26
N GLU A 132 10.16 13.59 7.48
CA GLU A 132 10.75 14.06 8.74
C GLU A 132 9.86 13.72 9.95
N ALA A 133 8.54 13.83 9.78
CA ALA A 133 7.58 13.50 10.84
C ALA A 133 7.72 12.04 11.29
N SER A 134 7.76 11.09 10.36
CA SER A 134 7.92 9.67 10.66
C SER A 134 9.30 9.38 11.25
N SER A 135 10.35 9.93 10.63
CA SER A 135 11.74 9.79 11.09
C SER A 135 11.94 10.29 12.52
N LYS A 136 11.34 11.43 12.86
CA LYS A 136 11.39 12.00 14.22
C LYS A 136 10.74 11.07 15.24
N ILE A 137 9.54 10.56 14.96
CA ILE A 137 8.82 9.66 15.87
C ILE A 137 9.65 8.38 16.09
N MET A 138 10.15 7.76 15.02
CA MET A 138 10.93 6.52 15.12
C MET A 138 12.20 6.72 15.96
N ARG A 139 12.89 7.84 15.77
CA ARG A 139 14.08 8.20 16.54
C ARG A 139 13.77 8.48 18.01
N GLU A 140 12.71 9.24 18.31
CA GLU A 140 12.36 9.61 19.69
C GLU A 140 11.81 8.42 20.50
N VAL A 141 11.01 7.55 19.87
CA VAL A 141 10.32 6.46 20.56
C VAL A 141 11.24 5.26 20.75
N ILE A 142 11.87 4.79 19.68
CA ILE A 142 12.65 3.54 19.67
C ILE A 142 14.13 3.73 19.31
N GLY A 143 14.60 4.97 19.10
CA GLY A 143 16.00 5.22 18.77
C GLY A 143 16.41 4.75 17.37
N TYR A 144 15.45 4.57 16.46
CA TYR A 144 15.72 4.10 15.09
C TYR A 144 15.92 5.29 14.14
N ASP A 145 17.03 5.29 13.41
CA ASP A 145 17.37 6.37 12.47
C ASP A 145 16.91 6.05 11.05
N CYS A 146 15.82 6.68 10.63
CA CYS A 146 15.21 6.54 9.31
C CYS A 146 15.99 7.27 8.18
N ARG A 147 17.30 7.06 8.12
CA ARG A 147 18.13 7.56 6.99
C ARG A 147 17.65 6.95 5.69
N PRO A 148 17.81 7.65 4.54
CA PRO A 148 17.57 7.06 3.25
C PRO A 148 18.26 5.71 3.11
N TYR A 149 17.58 4.78 2.45
CA TYR A 149 18.07 3.41 2.28
C TYR A 149 17.65 2.84 0.94
N ARG A 150 18.52 2.01 0.38
CA ARG A 150 18.25 1.30 -0.86
C ARG A 150 17.55 -0.04 -0.59
N PRO A 151 16.91 -0.66 -1.60
CA PRO A 151 16.27 -1.96 -1.45
C PRO A 151 17.23 -3.05 -0.95
N GLU A 152 18.52 -2.96 -1.29
CA GLU A 152 19.52 -3.96 -0.87
C GLU A 152 19.83 -3.88 0.64
N GLU A 153 19.55 -2.75 1.30
CA GLU A 153 19.73 -2.56 2.74
C GLU A 153 18.51 -3.06 3.56
N CYS A 154 17.42 -3.47 2.92
CA CYS A 154 16.15 -3.78 3.61
C CYS A 154 16.28 -4.82 4.71
N GLU A 155 17.09 -5.86 4.51
CA GLU A 155 17.28 -6.93 5.50
C GLU A 155 17.97 -6.40 6.76
N GLU A 156 19.12 -5.74 6.61
CA GLU A 156 19.87 -5.14 7.72
C GLU A 156 19.01 -4.12 8.48
N ARG A 157 18.25 -3.29 7.74
CA ARG A 157 17.33 -2.31 8.31
C ARG A 157 16.21 -2.96 9.11
N ALA A 158 15.67 -4.08 8.65
CA ALA A 158 14.63 -4.83 9.33
C ALA A 158 15.16 -5.45 10.63
N GLU A 159 16.36 -6.04 10.61
CA GLU A 159 17.03 -6.57 11.79
C GLU A 159 17.30 -5.48 12.85
N GLU A 160 17.81 -4.32 12.44
CA GLU A 160 18.00 -3.19 13.35
C GLU A 160 16.67 -2.74 13.96
N LEU A 161 15.64 -2.54 13.12
CA LEU A 161 14.32 -2.12 13.56
C LEU A 161 13.71 -3.11 14.57
N ALA A 162 13.83 -4.42 14.29
CA ALA A 162 13.39 -5.49 15.16
C ALA A 162 14.09 -5.43 16.53
N SER A 163 15.42 -5.25 16.53
CA SER A 163 16.22 -5.12 17.75
C SER A 163 15.80 -3.92 18.59
N ARG A 164 15.66 -2.73 17.97
CA ARG A 164 15.21 -1.49 18.63
C ARG A 164 13.82 -1.62 19.23
N LEU A 165 12.90 -2.25 18.51
CA LEU A 165 11.55 -2.48 19.01
C LEU A 165 11.54 -3.45 20.20
N ALA A 166 12.36 -4.51 20.15
CA ALA A 166 12.49 -5.45 21.26
C ALA A 166 13.10 -4.79 22.51
N GLU A 167 14.12 -3.92 22.35
CA GLU A 167 14.67 -3.10 23.44
C GLU A 167 13.61 -2.19 24.05
N TYR A 168 12.84 -1.51 23.20
CA TYR A 168 11.74 -0.65 23.63
C TYR A 168 10.68 -1.42 24.43
N ALA A 169 10.27 -2.60 23.95
CA ALA A 169 9.31 -3.46 24.63
C ALA A 169 9.82 -3.91 26.01
N ARG A 170 11.10 -4.32 26.12
CA ARG A 170 11.74 -4.66 27.39
C ARG A 170 11.72 -3.50 28.38
N ARG A 171 12.00 -2.28 27.92
CA ARG A 171 11.94 -1.06 28.76
C ARG A 171 10.54 -0.80 29.34
N LEU A 172 9.50 -1.20 28.61
CA LEU A 172 8.10 -1.10 29.04
C LEU A 172 7.61 -2.31 29.86
N GLY A 173 8.47 -3.31 30.10
CA GLY A 173 8.09 -4.54 30.81
C GLY A 173 7.23 -5.50 29.98
N ILE A 174 7.24 -5.38 28.65
CA ILE A 174 6.53 -6.29 27.74
C ILE A 174 7.48 -7.43 27.37
N SER A 175 7.28 -8.60 27.93
CA SER A 175 8.16 -9.78 27.76
C SER A 175 7.89 -10.59 26.49
N ASP A 176 6.69 -10.49 25.91
CA ASP A 176 6.19 -11.43 24.89
C ASP A 176 6.07 -10.79 23.51
N LEU A 177 6.89 -9.78 23.20
CA LEU A 177 6.91 -9.23 21.85
C LEU A 177 7.62 -10.21 20.91
N VAL A 178 6.83 -11.05 20.23
CA VAL A 178 7.32 -11.85 19.11
C VAL A 178 7.54 -10.90 17.94
N VAL A 179 8.81 -10.53 17.71
CA VAL A 179 9.21 -9.88 16.46
C VAL A 179 9.40 -11.01 15.45
N ALA A 180 8.46 -11.12 14.52
CA ALA A 180 8.46 -12.12 13.46
C ALA A 180 9.37 -11.70 12.30
#